data_AF-A0A939VWM3-F1
#
_entry.id   AF-A0A939VWM3-F1
#
_cell.length_a   1.000
_cell.length_b   1.000
_cell.length_c   1.000
_cell.angle_alpha   90.00
_cell.angle_beta   90.00
_cell.angle_gamma   90.00
#
_symmetry.space_group_name_H-M   'P 1'
#
loop_
_entity.id
_entity.type
_entity.pdbx_description
1 polymer ?
#
loop_
_entity_poly.entity_id
_entity_poly.type
_entity_poly.pdbx_seq_one_letter_code
_entity_poly.pdbx_strand_id
1 'polypeptide(L)'
;MIRVIYIFLFTFLSCVLELLLRNFGLFFPFCALFVFYAATAFGSSWGMFAAVLGAMALDFSGSGAAHPWSVLIFAAIVYFASFWLRKSESDSILMNFLPGLLIPPLVWILSLFFFSGHFFSVLTEQFPAVFPAAACSALWLPIMIFILDTLNARLSLPLFTDAKLKMKTKLEL
;
A
#
# COMPACT_ATOMS: atom_id res chain seq x y z
N MET A 1 17.87 -11.73 6.81
CA MET A 1 16.75 -12.65 7.09
C MET A 1 15.57 -11.95 7.78
N ILE A 2 15.77 -11.23 8.90
CA ILE A 2 14.67 -10.57 9.64
C ILE A 2 13.77 -9.69 8.77
N ARG A 3 14.35 -8.90 7.85
CA ARG A 3 13.58 -8.06 6.89
C ARG A 3 12.62 -8.86 6.01
N VAL A 4 13.04 -10.02 5.51
CA VAL A 4 12.23 -10.86 4.63
C VAL A 4 11.04 -11.43 5.41
N ILE A 5 11.30 -11.95 6.61
CA ILE A 5 10.28 -12.50 7.50
C ILE A 5 9.27 -11.41 7.87
N TYR A 6 9.76 -10.21 8.20
CA TYR A 6 8.94 -9.05 8.51
C TYR A 6 8.01 -8.69 7.35
N ILE A 7 8.56 -8.48 6.15
CA ILE A 7 7.77 -8.12 4.98
C ILE A 7 6.76 -9.22 4.65
N PHE A 8 7.18 -10.48 4.67
CA PHE A 8 6.28 -11.60 4.42
C PHE A 8 5.12 -11.64 5.42
N LEU A 9 5.41 -11.55 6.72
CA LEU A 9 4.41 -11.63 7.78
C LEU A 9 3.41 -10.47 7.72
N PHE A 10 3.89 -9.24 7.52
CA PHE A 10 3.01 -8.08 7.44
C PHE A 10 2.24 -8.01 6.13
N THR A 11 2.83 -8.40 4.99
CA THR A 11 2.07 -8.55 3.74
C THR A 11 0.96 -9.58 3.91
N PHE A 12 1.25 -10.74 4.50
CA PHE A 12 0.26 -11.78 4.75
C PHE A 12 -0.86 -11.29 5.68
N LEU A 13 -0.49 -10.63 6.80
CA LEU A 13 -1.46 -10.04 7.73
C LEU A 13 -2.36 -9.00 7.04
N SER A 14 -1.77 -8.11 6.24
CA SER A 14 -2.52 -7.12 5.47
C SER A 14 -3.49 -7.77 4.48
N CYS A 15 -3.07 -8.84 3.79
CA CYS A 15 -3.95 -9.58 2.89
C CYS A 15 -5.11 -10.24 3.64
N VAL A 16 -4.84 -10.88 4.78
CA VAL A 16 -5.88 -11.50 5.61
C VAL A 16 -6.89 -10.46 6.09
N LEU A 17 -6.43 -9.32 6.61
CA LEU A 17 -7.31 -8.23 7.05
C LEU A 17 -8.16 -7.67 5.90
N GLU A 18 -7.56 -7.49 4.73
CA GLU A 18 -8.25 -7.03 3.53
C GLU A 18 -9.33 -8.03 3.07
N LEU A 19 -9.00 -9.33 3.02
CA LEU A 19 -9.96 -10.38 2.67
C LEU A 19 -11.09 -10.50 3.69
N LEU A 20 -10.80 -10.36 4.99
CA LEU A 20 -11.81 -10.36 6.04
C LEU A 20 -12.79 -9.20 5.86
N LEU A 21 -12.30 -7.97 5.65
CA LEU A 21 -13.17 -6.82 5.38
C LEU A 21 -13.99 -6.99 4.10
N ARG A 22 -13.37 -7.54 3.05
CA ARG A 22 -14.05 -7.81 1.78
C ARG A 22 -15.20 -8.81 1.94
N ASN A 23 -15.07 -9.80 2.83
CA ASN A 23 -16.18 -10.71 3.15
C ASN A 23 -17.36 -10.00 3.82
N PHE A 24 -17.14 -8.87 4.52
CA PHE A 24 -18.20 -8.01 5.05
C PHE A 24 -18.69 -6.96 4.04
N GLY A 25 -18.21 -6.99 2.79
CA GLY A 25 -18.55 -6.00 1.75
C GLY A 25 -17.83 -4.66 1.92
N LEU A 26 -16.81 -4.59 2.77
CA LEU A 26 -16.03 -3.37 3.02
C LEU A 26 -14.77 -3.35 2.16
N PHE A 27 -14.60 -2.28 1.38
CA PHE A 27 -13.38 -2.05 0.60
C PHE A 27 -12.37 -1.28 1.45
N PHE A 28 -11.23 -1.89 1.76
CA PHE A 28 -10.11 -1.19 2.41
C PHE A 28 -8.76 -1.83 2.01
N PRO A 29 -7.91 -1.13 1.25
CA PRO A 29 -6.74 -1.74 0.61
C PRO A 29 -5.52 -1.80 1.57
N PHE A 30 -5.63 -2.59 2.65
CA PHE A 30 -4.55 -2.77 3.63
C PHE A 30 -3.24 -3.21 2.98
N CYS A 31 -3.30 -4.09 2.00
CA CYS A 31 -2.11 -4.57 1.31
C CYS A 31 -1.44 -3.45 0.52
N ALA A 32 -2.20 -2.61 -0.18
CA ALA A 32 -1.64 -1.46 -0.91
C ALA A 32 -0.96 -0.47 0.05
N LEU A 33 -1.56 -0.21 1.21
CA LEU A 33 -0.98 0.66 2.23
C LEU A 33 0.34 0.11 2.77
N PHE A 34 0.40 -1.20 3.03
CA PHE A 34 1.64 -1.84 3.46
C PHE A 34 2.70 -1.86 2.35
N VAL A 35 2.32 -2.09 1.09
CA VAL A 35 3.23 -2.00 -0.06
C VAL A 35 3.82 -0.60 -0.19
N PHE A 36 3.01 0.44 -0.01
CA PHE A 36 3.48 1.83 0.04
C PHE A 36 4.53 2.00 1.14
N TYR A 37 4.22 1.56 2.37
CA TYR A 37 5.16 1.61 3.49
C TYR A 37 6.46 0.85 3.19
N ALA A 38 6.38 -0.38 2.70
CA ALA A 38 7.54 -1.20 2.41
C ALA A 38 8.44 -0.58 1.34
N ALA A 39 7.84 -0.02 0.28
CA ALA A 39 8.54 0.70 -0.78
C ALA A 39 9.27 1.95 -0.25
N THR A 40 8.65 2.69 0.67
CA THR A 40 9.27 3.88 1.28
C THR A 40 10.36 3.54 2.30
N ALA A 41 10.11 2.63 3.24
CA ALA A 41 11.03 2.36 4.36
C ALA A 41 12.21 1.47 3.97
N PHE A 42 11.98 0.45 3.14
CA PHE A 42 13.01 -0.51 2.74
C PHE A 42 13.53 -0.29 1.31
N GLY A 43 12.82 0.50 0.50
CA GLY A 43 13.16 0.80 -0.89
C GLY A 43 12.27 0.06 -1.89
N SER A 44 12.28 0.52 -3.16
CA SER A 44 11.37 0.04 -4.20
C SER A 44 11.48 -1.47 -4.49
N SER A 45 12.66 -2.08 -4.33
CA SER A 45 12.84 -3.52 -4.52
C SER A 45 12.07 -4.35 -3.51
N TRP A 46 12.10 -3.94 -2.24
CA TRP A 46 11.36 -4.58 -1.16
C TRP A 46 9.87 -4.28 -1.22
N GLY A 47 9.50 -3.07 -1.67
CA GLY A 47 8.12 -2.74 -2.03
C GLY A 47 7.58 -3.64 -3.14
N MET A 48 8.36 -3.89 -4.19
CA MET A 48 7.97 -4.79 -5.28
C MET A 48 7.87 -6.24 -4.82
N PHE A 49 8.76 -6.69 -3.92
CA PHE A 49 8.65 -8.00 -3.30
C PHE A 49 7.33 -8.14 -2.51
N ALA A 50 6.98 -7.14 -1.70
CA ALA A 50 5.69 -7.10 -0.99
C ALA A 50 4.50 -7.07 -1.97
N ALA A 51 4.61 -6.33 -3.07
CA ALA A 51 3.60 -6.23 -4.12
C ALA A 51 3.32 -7.59 -4.76
N VAL A 52 4.37 -8.33 -5.15
CA VAL A 52 4.21 -9.66 -5.74
C VAL A 52 3.55 -10.62 -4.75
N LEU A 53 4.03 -10.67 -3.50
CA LEU A 53 3.45 -11.53 -2.47
C LEU A 53 1.98 -11.20 -2.20
N GLY A 54 1.66 -9.92 -2.06
CA GLY A 54 0.30 -9.47 -1.78
C GLY A 54 -0.64 -9.74 -2.93
N ALA A 55 -0.20 -9.49 -4.16
CA ALA A 55 -0.99 -9.77 -5.36
C ALA A 55 -1.25 -11.26 -5.53
N MET A 56 -0.23 -12.12 -5.31
CA MET A 56 -0.45 -13.56 -5.29
C MET A 56 -1.52 -13.94 -4.25
N ALA A 57 -1.40 -13.48 -3.00
CA ALA A 57 -2.36 -13.82 -1.96
C ALA A 57 -3.80 -13.37 -2.32
N LEU A 58 -3.98 -12.13 -2.79
CA LEU A 58 -5.29 -11.55 -3.09
C LEU A 58 -5.90 -12.07 -4.40
N ASP A 59 -5.11 -12.29 -5.45
CA ASP A 59 -5.60 -12.80 -6.71
C ASP A 59 -6.00 -14.28 -6.60
N PHE A 60 -5.21 -15.10 -5.88
CA PHE A 60 -5.56 -16.52 -5.67
C PHE A 60 -6.73 -16.72 -4.71
N SER A 61 -6.89 -15.86 -3.69
CA SER A 61 -7.85 -16.08 -2.61
C SER A 61 -9.12 -15.25 -2.73
N GLY A 62 -9.08 -14.09 -3.39
CA GLY A 62 -10.12 -13.06 -3.29
C GLY A 62 -10.86 -12.73 -4.58
N SER A 63 -10.28 -12.96 -5.76
CA SER A 63 -10.90 -12.56 -7.03
C SER A 63 -11.32 -13.74 -7.92
N GLY A 64 -10.78 -14.95 -7.69
CA GLY A 64 -10.99 -16.10 -8.58
C GLY A 64 -10.60 -15.82 -10.03
N ALA A 65 -9.82 -14.76 -10.24
CA ALA A 65 -9.59 -14.19 -11.54
C ALA A 65 -8.46 -14.89 -12.26
N ALA A 66 -8.66 -15.16 -13.55
CA ALA A 66 -7.67 -15.80 -14.40
C ALA A 66 -6.41 -14.93 -14.65
N HIS A 67 -6.40 -13.67 -14.24
CA HIS A 67 -5.40 -12.68 -14.62
C HIS A 67 -4.86 -11.91 -13.40
N PRO A 68 -3.53 -11.79 -13.25
CA PRO A 68 -2.90 -11.24 -12.05
C PRO A 68 -2.81 -9.71 -12.09
N TRP A 69 -3.95 -9.02 -12.08
CA TRP A 69 -3.98 -7.56 -12.21
C TRP A 69 -3.48 -6.84 -10.95
N SER A 70 -3.60 -7.47 -9.77
CA SER A 70 -3.19 -6.85 -8.50
C SER A 70 -1.70 -6.53 -8.48
N VAL A 71 -0.86 -7.30 -9.19
CA VAL A 71 0.56 -7.02 -9.36
C VAL A 71 0.78 -5.65 -10.01
N LEU A 72 0.03 -5.34 -11.08
CA LEU A 72 0.18 -4.08 -11.80
C LEU A 72 -0.27 -2.89 -10.96
N ILE A 73 -1.37 -3.06 -10.22
CA ILE A 73 -1.87 -2.04 -9.29
C ILE A 73 -0.83 -1.78 -8.20
N PHE A 74 -0.29 -2.83 -7.58
CA PHE A 74 0.72 -2.66 -6.52
C PHE A 74 2.05 -2.15 -7.05
N ALA A 75 2.45 -2.48 -8.28
CA ALA A 75 3.61 -1.85 -8.92
C ALA A 75 3.41 -0.33 -9.09
N ALA A 76 2.21 0.11 -9.47
CA ALA A 76 1.86 1.54 -9.52
C ALA A 76 1.93 2.19 -8.13
N ILE A 77 1.53 1.48 -7.07
CA ILE A 77 1.68 1.94 -5.69
C ILE A 77 3.15 2.09 -5.28
N VAL A 78 4.02 1.14 -5.64
CA VAL A 78 5.48 1.24 -5.40
C VAL A 78 6.07 2.46 -6.11
N TYR A 79 5.65 2.71 -7.35
CA TYR A 79 6.06 3.90 -8.09
C TYR A 79 5.55 5.19 -7.42
N PHE A 80 4.28 5.21 -7.02
CA PHE A 80 3.67 6.32 -6.30
C PHE A 80 4.40 6.60 -4.97
N ALA A 81 4.75 5.57 -4.20
CA ALA A 81 5.55 5.68 -2.99
C ALA A 81 6.93 6.31 -3.25
N SER A 82 7.59 5.85 -4.31
CA SER A 82 8.91 6.36 -4.71
C SER A 82 8.84 7.82 -5.17
N PHE A 83 7.79 8.19 -5.90
CA PHE A 83 7.51 9.56 -6.31
C PHE A 83 7.20 10.46 -5.10
N TRP A 84 6.34 9.99 -4.19
CA TRP A 84 5.94 10.73 -3.00
C TRP A 84 7.13 11.02 -2.08
N LEU A 85 8.01 10.03 -1.89
CA LEU A 85 9.23 10.17 -1.10
C LEU A 85 10.15 11.29 -1.65
N ARG A 86 10.19 11.48 -2.98
CA ARG A 86 10.99 12.53 -3.62
C ARG A 86 10.39 13.93 -3.49
N LYS A 87 9.06 14.04 -3.41
CA LYS A 87 8.35 15.32 -3.46
C LYS A 87 8.02 15.90 -2.07
N SER A 88 7.91 15.05 -1.06
CA SER A 88 7.55 15.48 0.29
C SER A 88 8.76 16.08 1.03
N GLU A 89 8.92 17.41 0.98
CA GLU A 89 10.00 18.15 1.67
C GLU A 89 9.87 18.16 3.20
N SER A 90 8.66 17.96 3.73
CA SER A 90 8.39 18.06 5.17
C SER A 90 8.52 16.70 5.88
N ASP A 91 9.23 16.67 7.00
CA ASP A 91 9.47 15.48 7.83
C ASP A 91 8.25 15.04 8.64
N SER A 92 7.11 15.74 8.51
CA SER A 92 5.91 15.43 9.29
C SER A 92 5.22 14.15 8.82
N ILE A 93 5.01 13.21 9.74
CA ILE A 93 4.22 11.98 9.53
C ILE A 93 2.81 12.31 9.03
N LEU A 94 2.24 13.46 9.42
CA LEU A 94 0.91 13.92 9.01
C LEU A 94 0.82 14.20 7.50
N MET A 95 1.93 14.47 6.81
CA MET A 95 1.94 14.60 5.35
C MET A 95 1.58 13.29 4.64
N ASN A 96 1.64 12.14 5.34
CA ASN A 96 1.18 10.87 4.82
C ASN A 96 -0.36 10.73 4.83
N PHE A 97 -1.09 11.73 5.32
CA PHE A 97 -2.54 11.78 5.15
C PHE A 97 -2.92 11.81 3.66
N LEU A 98 -2.19 12.58 2.84
CA LEU A 98 -2.50 12.71 1.41
C LEU A 98 -2.28 11.40 0.62
N PRO A 99 -1.14 10.69 0.72
CA PRO A 99 -1.00 9.39 0.06
C PRO A 99 -2.01 8.39 0.62
N GLY A 100 -2.35 8.45 1.91
CA GLY A 100 -3.40 7.61 2.50
C GLY A 100 -4.77 7.87 1.85
N LEU A 101 -5.12 9.13 1.57
CA LEU A 101 -6.34 9.50 0.87
C LEU A 101 -6.35 9.02 -0.59
N LEU A 102 -5.19 9.07 -1.26
CA LEU A 102 -5.06 8.78 -2.69
C LEU A 102 -4.96 7.28 -3.02
N ILE A 103 -4.47 6.45 -2.10
CA ILE A 103 -4.26 5.02 -2.37
C ILE A 103 -5.57 4.29 -2.73
N PRO A 104 -6.67 4.38 -1.95
CA PRO A 104 -7.92 3.70 -2.30
C PRO A 104 -8.52 4.08 -3.67
N PRO A 105 -8.66 5.37 -4.03
CA PRO A 105 -9.14 5.73 -5.37
C PRO A 105 -8.15 5.33 -6.47
N LEU A 106 -6.84 5.32 -6.22
CA LEU A 106 -5.86 4.85 -7.19
C LEU A 106 -6.02 3.34 -7.45
N VAL A 107 -6.17 2.54 -6.40
CA VAL A 107 -6.45 1.08 -6.51
C VAL A 107 -7.75 0.84 -7.27
N TRP A 108 -8.81 1.59 -6.97
CA TRP A 108 -10.10 1.45 -7.63
C TRP A 108 -10.07 1.88 -9.10
N ILE A 109 -9.51 3.06 -9.43
CA ILE A 109 -9.42 3.52 -10.83
C ILE A 109 -8.61 2.53 -11.67
N LEU A 110 -7.50 2.03 -11.14
CA LEU A 110 -6.68 1.05 -11.86
C LEU A 110 -7.40 -0.28 -12.03
N SER A 111 -8.22 -0.71 -11.07
CA SER A 111 -9.00 -1.95 -11.21
C SER A 111 -10.06 -1.86 -12.30
N LEU A 112 -10.68 -0.68 -12.53
CA LEU A 112 -11.69 -0.48 -13.57
C LEU A 112 -11.21 -0.84 -14.99
N PHE A 113 -9.92 -0.64 -15.29
CA PHE A 113 -9.35 -1.01 -16.60
C PHE A 113 -9.39 -2.52 -16.87
N PHE A 114 -9.45 -3.34 -15.82
CA PHE A 114 -9.44 -4.80 -15.92
C PHE A 114 -10.85 -5.41 -15.88
N PHE A 115 -11.87 -4.62 -15.54
CA PHE A 115 -13.29 -5.03 -15.54
C PHE A 115 -14.09 -4.40 -16.69
N SER A 116 -13.50 -4.28 -17.87
CA SER A 116 -14.09 -3.58 -19.02
C SER A 116 -15.50 -4.07 -19.42
N GLY A 117 -15.81 -5.36 -19.20
CA GLY A 117 -17.14 -5.93 -19.46
C GLY A 117 -18.24 -5.54 -18.46
N HIS A 118 -17.88 -5.06 -17.27
CA HIS A 118 -18.82 -4.68 -16.20
C HIS A 118 -18.58 -3.25 -15.68
N PHE A 119 -17.91 -2.41 -16.48
CA PHE A 119 -17.43 -1.09 -16.08
C PHE A 119 -18.48 -0.25 -15.35
N PHE A 120 -19.69 -0.10 -15.92
CA PHE A 120 -20.74 0.73 -15.34
C PHE A 120 -21.29 0.18 -14.00
N SER A 121 -21.46 -1.14 -13.87
CA SER A 121 -21.93 -1.76 -12.62
C SER A 121 -20.89 -1.63 -11.51
N VAL A 122 -19.63 -1.94 -11.82
CA VAL A 122 -18.50 -1.79 -10.87
C VAL A 122 -18.32 -0.32 -10.45
N LEU A 123 -18.49 0.62 -11.39
CA LEU A 123 -18.42 2.05 -11.10
C LEU A 123 -19.48 2.47 -10.09
N THR A 124 -20.75 2.13 -10.33
CA THR A 124 -21.86 2.58 -9.46
C THR A 124 -21.90 1.87 -8.12
N GLU A 125 -21.53 0.58 -8.07
CA GLU A 125 -21.59 -0.22 -6.86
C GLU A 125 -20.41 0.06 -5.91
N GLN A 126 -19.21 0.29 -6.44
CA GLN A 126 -18.01 0.45 -5.62
C GLN A 126 -17.70 1.91 -5.29
N PHE A 127 -18.10 2.87 -6.13
CA PHE A 127 -17.81 4.29 -5.90
C PHE A 127 -18.22 4.79 -4.49
N PRO A 128 -19.43 4.45 -3.96
CA PRO A 128 -19.81 4.86 -2.61
C PRO A 128 -18.89 4.32 -1.52
N ALA A 129 -18.27 3.15 -1.73
CA ALA A 129 -17.35 2.52 -0.78
C ALA A 129 -15.93 3.12 -0.83
N VAL A 130 -15.53 3.70 -1.97
CA VAL A 130 -14.20 4.30 -2.14
C VAL A 130 -14.02 5.54 -1.27
N PHE A 131 -15.05 6.37 -1.12
CA PHE A 131 -14.98 7.59 -0.32
C PHE A 131 -14.68 7.34 1.18
N PRO A 132 -15.45 6.50 1.90
CA PRO A 132 -15.14 6.17 3.30
C PRO A 132 -13.81 5.41 3.40
N ALA A 133 -13.47 4.55 2.44
CA ALA A 133 -12.16 3.89 2.40
C ALA A 133 -11.01 4.90 2.31
N ALA A 134 -11.14 5.92 1.46
CA ALA A 134 -10.17 7.00 1.32
C ALA A 134 -10.01 7.79 2.63
N ALA A 135 -11.11 8.20 3.26
CA ALA A 135 -11.08 8.93 4.52
C ALA A 135 -10.45 8.11 5.65
N CYS A 136 -10.84 6.84 5.80
CA CYS A 136 -10.27 5.94 6.79
C CYS A 136 -8.77 5.67 6.50
N SER A 137 -8.40 5.50 5.23
CA SER A 137 -7.02 5.25 4.82
C SER A 137 -6.12 6.46 5.04
N ALA A 138 -6.64 7.67 4.86
CA ALA A 138 -5.93 8.92 5.13
C ALA A 138 -5.53 9.04 6.62
N LEU A 139 -6.41 8.61 7.53
CA LEU A 139 -6.11 8.55 8.97
C LEU A 139 -5.25 7.33 9.33
N TRP A 140 -5.52 6.19 8.71
CA TRP A 140 -4.86 4.94 9.03
C TRP A 140 -3.40 4.91 8.60
N LEU A 141 -3.03 5.50 7.45
CA LEU A 141 -1.66 5.42 6.95
C LEU A 141 -0.64 6.06 7.91
N PRO A 142 -0.84 7.28 8.45
CA PRO A 142 0.01 7.83 9.51
C PRO A 142 0.10 6.94 10.76
N ILE A 143 -1.01 6.36 11.21
CA ILE A 143 -1.08 5.48 12.38
C ILE A 143 -0.27 4.19 12.11
N MET A 144 -0.45 3.59 10.94
CA MET A 144 0.26 2.41 10.50
C MET A 144 1.76 2.66 10.43
N ILE A 145 2.19 3.80 9.84
CA ILE A 145 3.59 4.21 9.80
C ILE A 145 4.15 4.31 11.22
N PHE A 146 3.44 4.97 12.15
CA PHE A 146 3.89 5.12 13.54
C PHE A 146 4.05 3.76 14.26
N ILE A 147 3.08 2.85 14.11
CA ILE A 147 3.13 1.52 14.70
C ILE A 147 4.31 0.72 14.13
N LEU A 148 4.45 0.69 12.81
CA LEU A 148 5.50 -0.08 12.14
C LEU A 148 6.89 0.51 12.39
N ASP A 149 7.06 1.83 12.44
CA ASP A 149 8.34 2.46 12.82
C ASP A 149 8.70 2.16 14.27
N THR A 150 7.74 2.14 15.19
CA THR A 150 7.99 1.75 16.59
C THR A 150 8.47 0.31 16.70
N LEU A 151 7.89 -0.61 15.92
CA LEU A 151 8.35 -2.00 15.85
C LEU A 151 9.72 -2.12 15.18
N ASN A 152 9.95 -1.38 14.09
CA ASN A 152 11.22 -1.38 13.38
C ASN A 152 12.37 -0.85 14.24
N ALA A 153 12.12 0.18 15.07
CA ALA A 153 13.10 0.69 16.02
C ALA A 153 13.56 -0.40 17.00
N ARG A 154 12.62 -1.20 17.52
CA ARG A 154 12.93 -2.33 18.43
C ARG A 154 13.68 -3.47 17.73
N LEU A 155 13.42 -3.66 16.44
CA LEU A 155 14.04 -4.71 15.62
C LEU A 155 15.32 -4.24 14.91
N SER A 156 15.76 -3.00 15.15
CA SER A 156 16.89 -2.36 14.44
C SER A 156 16.77 -2.42 12.91
N LEU A 157 15.54 -2.27 12.41
CA LEU A 157 15.20 -2.23 10.99
C LEU A 157 15.17 -0.79 10.46
N PRO A 158 15.34 -0.59 9.14
CA PRO A 158 15.14 0.70 8.50
C PRO A 158 13.80 1.34 8.88
N LEU A 159 13.85 2.59 9.35
CA LEU A 159 12.69 3.39 9.67
C LEU A 159 12.19 4.12 8.43
N PHE A 160 10.87 4.29 8.32
CA PHE A 160 10.29 5.18 7.31
C PHE A 160 10.84 6.60 7.45
N THR A 161 10.96 7.06 8.69
CA THR A 161 11.46 8.41 9.01
C THR A 161 12.91 8.61 8.55
N ASP A 162 13.76 7.58 8.64
CA ASP A 162 15.16 7.63 8.19
C ASP A 162 15.32 7.56 6.67
N ALA A 163 14.33 7.02 5.95
CA ALA A 163 14.41 6.86 4.50
C ALA A 163 14.58 8.21 3.77
N LYS A 164 14.02 9.29 4.33
CA LYS A 164 14.21 10.65 3.81
C LYS A 164 15.61 11.20 4.03
N LEU A 165 16.18 11.00 5.23
CA LEU A 165 17.54 11.44 5.54
C LEU A 165 18.56 10.80 4.58
N LYS A 166 18.40 9.50 4.31
CA LYS A 166 19.25 8.77 3.35
C LYS A 166 19.13 9.28 1.92
N MET A 167 17.96 9.76 1.51
CA MET A 167 17.75 10.33 0.16
C MET A 167 18.42 11.69 0.00
N LYS A 168 18.33 12.58 1.00
CA LYS A 168 19.01 13.89 0.98
C LYS A 168 20.52 13.71 0.85
N THR A 169 21.13 12.85 1.67
CA THR A 169 22.58 12.57 1.61
C THR A 169 23.03 11.99 0.26
N LYS A 170 22.16 11.25 -0.45
CA LYS A 170 22.48 10.66 -1.75
C LYS A 170 22.35 11.65 -2.93
N LEU A 171 21.65 12.77 -2.75
CA LEU A 171 21.52 13.83 -3.76
C LEU A 171 22.63 14.88 -3.65
N GLU A 172 23.33 14.94 -2.52
CA GLU A 172 24.46 15.84 -2.24
C GLU A 172 25.83 15.24 -2.65
N LEU A 173 25.85 14.00 -3.15
CA LEU A 173 27.02 13.26 -3.67
C LEU A 173 26.88 13.05 -5.18
#